data_AF-A0A8T3BSV7-F1
#
_entry.id   AF-A0A8T3BSV7-F1
#
_cell.length_a   1.000
_cell.length_b   1.000
_cell.length_c   1.000
_cell.angle_alpha   90.00
_cell.angle_beta   90.00
_cell.angle_gamma   90.00
#
_symmetry.space_group_name_H-M   'P 1'
#
loop_
_entity.id
_entity.type
_entity.pdbx_description
1 polymer ?
#
loop_
_entity_poly.entity_id
_entity_poly.type
_entity_poly.pdbx_seq_one_letter_code
_entity_poly.pdbx_strand_id
1 'polypeptide(L)' 'MSSTIQLDKDPSGKSVDQKKYRGMIGSLLYLTASRPDIMFSVCLCARFQADPKESHLTAVKRILRYLLGTPNL' A
#
# COMPACT_ATOMS: atom_id res chain seq x y z
N MET A 1 -3.55 -19.65 2.73
CA MET A 1 -2.19 -19.35 2.26
C MET A 1 -1.97 -17.85 2.37
N SER A 2 -1.48 -17.37 3.51
CA SER A 2 -1.21 -15.94 3.72
C SER A 2 0.12 -15.61 3.02
N SER A 3 0.06 -15.05 1.81
CA SER A 3 1.25 -14.58 1.10
C SER A 3 1.74 -13.32 1.79
N THR A 4 2.69 -13.47 2.72
CA THR A 4 3.40 -12.37 3.36
C THR A 4 3.97 -11.48 2.27
N ILE A 5 3.42 -10.27 2.10
CA ILE A 5 3.94 -9.28 1.17
C ILE A 5 5.29 -8.82 1.73
N GLN A 6 6.37 -9.46 1.28
CA GLN A 6 7.74 -9.00 1.56
C GLN A 6 7.95 -7.72 0.77
N LEU A 7 7.78 -6.57 1.43
CA LEU A 7 8.11 -5.24 0.92
C LEU A 7 9.48 -4.86 1.48
N ASP A 8 10.45 -4.70 0.59
CA ASP A 8 11.82 -4.29 0.91
C ASP A 8 12.09 -2.87 0.39
N LYS A 9 13.17 -2.21 0.84
CA LYS A 9 13.49 -0.81 0.49
C LYS A 9 13.79 -0.58 -0.99
N ASP A 10 14.12 -1.63 -1.75
CA ASP A 10 14.35 -1.60 -3.19
C ASP A 10 15.22 -0.41 -3.67
N PRO A 11 16.50 -0.36 -3.26
CA PRO A 11 17.37 0.79 -3.53
C PRO A 11 17.63 1.00 -5.04
N SER A 12 17.50 -0.03 -5.86
CA SER A 12 17.64 0.03 -7.32
C SER A 12 16.31 0.28 -8.05
N GLY A 13 15.20 0.30 -7.32
CA GLY A 13 13.87 0.50 -7.88
C GLY A 13 13.67 1.91 -8.42
N LYS A 14 12.79 2.04 -9.42
CA LYS A 14 12.40 3.35 -9.95
C LYS A 14 11.64 4.15 -8.88
N SER A 15 12.06 5.38 -8.66
CA SER A 15 11.39 6.29 -7.73
C SER A 15 9.99 6.65 -8.21
N VAL A 16 9.06 6.76 -7.25
CA VAL A 16 7.67 7.17 -7.46
C VAL A 16 7.48 8.57 -6.91
N ASP A 17 6.56 9.33 -7.50
CA ASP A 17 6.17 10.65 -6.99
C ASP A 17 5.65 10.52 -5.54
N GLN A 18 6.42 11.11 -4.61
CA GLN A 18 6.15 11.07 -3.18
C GLN A 18 4.80 11.66 -2.83
N LYS A 19 4.38 12.74 -3.48
CA LYS A 19 3.12 13.43 -3.17
C LYS A 19 1.93 12.53 -3.52
N LYS A 20 1.97 11.90 -4.69
CA LYS A 20 0.94 10.95 -5.12
C LYS A 20 0.90 9.72 -4.20
N TYR A 21 2.06 9.17 -3.89
CA TYR A 21 2.15 8.00 -3.01
C TYR A 21 1.59 8.28 -1.61
N ARG A 22 1.98 9.40 -0.99
CA ARG A 22 1.45 9.83 0.31
C ARG A 22 -0.07 10.06 0.28
N GLY A 23 -0.59 10.65 -0.79
CA GLY A 23 -2.03 10.80 -1.00
C GLY A 23 -2.76 9.46 -0.97
N MET A 24 -2.28 8.47 -1.72
CA MET A 24 -2.87 7.12 -1.72
C MET A 24 -2.80 6.45 -0.35
N ILE A 25 -1.66 6.54 0.35
CA ILE A 25 -1.51 5.98 1.69
C ILE A 25 -2.47 6.65 2.69
N GLY A 26 -2.64 7.97 2.63
CA GLY A 26 -3.58 8.70 3.48
C GLY A 26 -5.03 8.24 3.28
N SER A 27 -5.47 8.11 2.02
CA SER A 27 -6.81 7.59 1.71
C SER A 27 -7.00 6.15 2.20
N LEU A 28 -5.98 5.30 2.03
CA LEU A 28 -6.04 3.92 2.51
C LEU A 28 -6.07 3.85 4.04
N LEU A 29 -5.28 4.68 4.75
CA LEU A 29 -5.32 4.77 6.21
C LEU A 29 -6.70 5.15 6.71
N TYR A 30 -7.37 6.11 6.06
CA TYR A 30 -8.75 6.45 6.39
C TYR A 30 -9.69 5.24 6.25
N LEU A 31 -9.55 4.48 5.17
CA LEU A 31 -10.31 3.24 4.91
C LEU A 31 -10.06 2.16 5.98
N THR A 32 -8.88 2.10 6.60
CA THR A 32 -8.61 1.07 7.64
C THR A 32 -9.55 1.15 8.85
N ALA A 33 -10.16 2.31 9.10
CA ALA A 33 -11.13 2.48 10.19
C ALA A 33 -12.42 1.68 9.98
N SER A 34 -12.90 1.55 8.73
CA SER A 34 -14.06 0.73 8.38
C SER A 34 -13.68 -0.66 7.88
N ARG A 35 -12.44 -0.82 7.39
CA ARG A 35 -11.92 -2.06 6.80
C ARG A 35 -10.58 -2.46 7.45
N PRO A 36 -10.63 -3.05 8.66
CA PRO A 36 -9.42 -3.41 9.41
C PRO A 36 -8.63 -4.56 8.78
N ASP A 37 -9.25 -5.33 7.88
CA ASP A 37 -8.66 -6.41 7.09
C ASP A 37 -7.43 -5.98 6.28
N ILE A 38 -7.40 -4.71 5.82
CA ILE A 38 -6.27 -4.17 5.06
C ILE A 38 -5.23 -3.43 5.92
N MET A 39 -5.47 -3.25 7.21
CA MET A 39 -4.68 -2.38 8.10
C MET A 39 -3.18 -2.71 8.06
N PHE A 40 -2.83 -4.00 8.21
CA PHE A 40 -1.43 -4.42 8.21
C PHE A 40 -0.70 -4.07 6.92
N SER A 41 -1.33 -4.34 5.77
CA SER A 41 -0.76 -4.08 4.45
C SER A 41 -0.57 -2.59 4.20
N VAL A 42 -1.51 -1.75 4.61
CA VAL A 42 -1.43 -0.29 4.49
C VAL A 42 -0.32 0.27 5.38
N CYS A 43 -0.28 -0.15 6.65
CA CYS A 43 0.76 0.27 7.60
C CYS A 43 2.17 -0.11 7.13
N LEU A 44 2.33 -1.28 6.50
CA LEU A 44 3.60 -1.69 5.91
C LEU A 44 4.00 -0.77 4.75
N CYS A 45 3.07 -0.47 3.84
CA CYS A 45 3.33 0.44 2.71
C CYS A 45 3.64 1.89 3.16
N ALA A 46 3.05 2.33 4.28
CA ALA A 46 3.27 3.67 4.84
C ALA A 46 4.72 3.91 5.29
N ARG A 47 5.47 2.85 5.65
CA ARG A 47 6.89 2.95 6.05
C ARG A 47 7.79 3.50 4.94
N PHE A 48 7.39 3.33 3.68
CA PHE A 48 8.16 3.72 2.51
C PHE A 48 7.76 5.09 1.94
N GLN A 49 6.95 5.87 2.66
CA GLN A 49 6.45 7.17 2.20
C GLN A 49 7.54 8.26 2.01
N ALA A 50 8.72 8.06 2.58
CA ALA A 50 9.85 8.98 2.47
C ALA A 50 10.60 8.81 1.13
N ASP A 51 10.68 7.58 0.62
CA ASP A 51 11.29 7.24 -0.66
C ASP A 51 10.54 6.05 -1.30
N PRO A 52 9.36 6.30 -1.89
CA PRO A 52 8.55 5.25 -2.49
C PRO A 52 9.13 4.81 -3.83
N LYS A 53 9.08 3.50 -4.09
CA LYS A 53 9.54 2.85 -5.32
C LYS A 53 8.38 2.20 -6.05
N GLU A 54 8.58 1.83 -7.31
CA GLU A 54 7.57 1.15 -8.11
C GLU A 54 7.09 -0.17 -7.48
N SER A 55 7.95 -0.89 -6.78
CA SER A 55 7.62 -2.09 -6.00
C SER A 55 6.60 -1.76 -4.90
N HIS A 56 6.82 -0.68 -4.13
CA HIS A 56 5.88 -0.18 -3.12
C HIS A 56 4.55 0.24 -3.74
N LEU A 57 4.58 0.98 -4.86
CA LEU A 57 3.38 1.38 -5.58
C LEU A 57 2.58 0.18 -6.10
N THR A 58 3.28 -0.87 -6.53
CA THR A 58 2.65 -2.12 -6.98
C THR A 58 1.90 -2.81 -5.84
N ALA A 59 2.44 -2.78 -4.62
CA ALA A 59 1.74 -3.27 -3.44
C ALA A 59 0.48 -2.45 -3.13
N VAL A 60 0.55 -1.12 -3.19
CA VAL A 60 -0.62 -0.23 -3.05
C VAL A 60 -1.70 -0.56 -4.09
N LYS A 61 -1.33 -0.76 -5.35
CA LYS A 61 -2.26 -1.18 -6.42
C LYS A 61 -2.89 -2.55 -6.14
N ARG A 62 -2.18 -3.48 -5.49
CA ARG A 62 -2.76 -4.77 -5.07
C ARG A 62 -3.82 -4.59 -3.99
N ILE A 63 -3.58 -3.71 -3.01
CA ILE A 63 -4.59 -3.36 -1.98
C ILE A 63 -5.84 -2.77 -2.64
N LEU A 64 -5.68 -1.83 -3.57
CA LEU A 64 -6.80 -1.24 -4.31
C LEU A 64 -7.59 -2.28 -5.12
N ARG A 65 -6.90 -3.22 -5.80
CA ARG A 65 -7.57 -4.32 -6.51
C ARG A 65 -8.34 -5.25 -5.56
N TYR A 66 -7.78 -5.52 -4.38
CA TYR A 66 -8.46 -6.33 -3.37
C TYR A 66 -9.75 -5.65 -2.87
N LEU A 67 -9.69 -4.34 -2.60
CA LEU A 67 -10.86 -3.55 -2.19
C LEU A 67 -11.96 -3.56 -3.26
N LEU A 68 -11.58 -3.42 -4.53
CA LEU A 68 -12.53 -3.49 -5.66
C LEU A 68 -13.16 -4.88 -5.82
N GLY A 69 -12.40 -5.94 -5.53
CA GLY A 69 -12.88 -7.32 -5.61
C GLY A 69 -13.72 -7.76 -4.41
N THR A 70 -13.70 -7.02 -3.30
CA THR A 70 -14.37 -7.39 -2.05
C THR A 70 -15.22 -6.24 -1.47
N PRO A 71 -16.15 -5.63 -2.23
CA PRO A 71 -16.82 -4.39 -1.81
C PRO A 71 -17.68 -4.50 -0.53
N ASN A 72 -18.13 -5.71 -0.17
CA ASN A 72 -19.08 -5.95 0.93
C ASN A 72 -18.48 -6.72 2.11
N LEU A 73 -17.14 -6.85 2.14
CA LEU A 73 -16.41 -7.43 3.26
C LEU A 73 -16.15 -6.35 4.31
#